data_AF-A0A5C8I1X1-F1
#
_entry.id   AF-A0A5C8I1X1-F1
#
_cell.length_a   1.000
_cell.length_b   1.000
_cell.length_c   1.000
_cell.angle_alpha   90.00
_cell.angle_beta   90.00
_cell.angle_gamma   90.00
#
_symmetry.space_group_name_H-M   'P 1'
#
loop_
_entity.id
_entity.type
_entity.pdbx_description
1 polymer ?
#
loop_
_entity_poly.entity_id
_entity_poly.type
_entity_poly.pdbx_seq_one_letter_code
_entity_poly.pdbx_strand_id
1 'polypeptide(L)' 'MTETNDAAPTDLSGTVDERIARLTALETDGEHLPAEWLHRQLRAALEAWAEDETEVDIEVETRSDY' A
#
# COMPACT_ATOMS: atom_id res chain seq x y z
N MET A 1 20.20 -27.18 -8.23
CA MET A 1 19.97 -26.06 -7.30
C MET A 1 18.51 -25.70 -7.42
N THR A 2 17.69 -26.13 -6.46
CA THR A 2 16.32 -25.64 -6.33
C THR A 2 16.42 -24.23 -5.78
N GLU A 3 16.38 -23.25 -6.67
CA GLU A 3 16.13 -21.87 -6.30
C GLU A 3 14.73 -21.85 -5.70
N THR A 4 14.64 -21.90 -4.38
CA THR A 4 13.40 -21.58 -3.68
C THR A 4 13.17 -20.10 -3.98
N ASN A 5 12.42 -19.86 -5.06
CA ASN A 5 11.80 -18.59 -5.33
C ASN A 5 10.77 -18.43 -4.20
N ASP A 6 11.25 -18.03 -3.03
CA ASP A 6 10.41 -17.56 -1.92
C ASP A 6 9.80 -16.27 -2.45
N ALA A 7 8.73 -16.45 -3.24
CA ALA A 7 8.07 -15.38 -3.93
C ALA A 7 7.54 -14.48 -2.83
N ALA A 8 8.15 -13.30 -2.69
CA ALA A 8 7.69 -12.30 -1.74
C ALA A 8 6.17 -12.15 -1.90
N PRO A 9 5.42 -12.03 -0.79
CA PRO A 9 3.97 -11.97 -0.83
C PRO A 9 3.51 -10.88 -1.81
N THR A 10 2.35 -11.09 -2.43
CA THR A 10 1.79 -10.12 -3.37
C THR A 10 1.65 -8.75 -2.70
N ASP A 11 1.88 -7.68 -3.46
CA ASP A 11 1.70 -6.31 -3.02
C ASP A 11 0.29 -6.07 -2.44
N LEU A 12 0.19 -5.27 -1.37
CA LEU A 12 -1.08 -4.90 -0.75
C LEU A 12 -1.78 -3.86 -1.62
N SER A 13 -2.66 -4.34 -2.52
CA SER A 13 -3.51 -3.50 -3.36
C SER A 13 -4.95 -3.42 -2.84
N GLY A 14 -5.69 -2.39 -3.28
CA GLY A 14 -7.09 -2.18 -2.95
C GLY A 14 -7.32 -1.01 -2.00
N THR A 15 -8.50 -0.98 -1.40
CA THR A 15 -8.87 0.03 -0.40
C THR A 15 -8.01 -0.07 0.86
N VAL A 16 -8.00 0.99 1.68
CA VAL A 16 -7.26 1.02 2.96
C VAL A 16 -7.68 -0.16 3.87
N ASP A 17 -8.98 -0.43 3.97
CA ASP A 17 -9.51 -1.54 4.76
C ASP A 17 -9.01 -2.91 4.27
N GLU A 18 -8.97 -3.12 2.95
CA GLU A 18 -8.45 -4.35 2.36
C GLU A 18 -6.96 -4.55 2.59
N ARG A 19 -6.17 -3.47 2.53
CA ARG A 19 -4.72 -3.49 2.80
C ARG A 19 -4.45 -3.84 4.25
N ILE A 20 -5.21 -3.25 5.19
CA ILE A 20 -5.11 -3.56 6.63
C ILE A 20 -5.49 -5.02 6.90
N ALA A 21 -6.61 -5.50 6.34
CA ALA A 21 -7.06 -6.88 6.55
C ALA A 21 -6.02 -7.90 6.05
N ARG A 22 -5.41 -7.66 4.88
CA ARG A 22 -4.34 -8.50 4.33
C ARG A 22 -3.05 -8.44 5.15
N LEU A 23 -2.66 -7.27 5.64
CA LEU A 23 -1.50 -7.13 6.52
C LEU A 23 -1.69 -7.92 7.83
N THR A 24 -2.85 -7.78 8.47
CA THR A 24 -3.18 -8.53 9.70
C THR A 24 -3.19 -10.03 9.47
N ALA A 25 -3.65 -10.50 8.31
CA ALA A 25 -3.61 -11.92 7.96
C ALA A 25 -2.16 -12.43 7.88
N LEU A 26 -1.29 -11.71 7.16
CA LEU A 26 0.13 -12.05 7.04
C LEU A 26 0.86 -12.05 8.40
N GLU A 27 0.54 -11.11 9.29
CA GLU A 27 1.07 -11.08 10.65
C GLU A 27 0.57 -12.26 11.51
N THR A 28 -0.67 -12.70 11.28
CA THR A 28 -1.30 -13.81 12.02
C THR A 28 -0.78 -15.17 11.57
N ASP A 29 -0.55 -15.35 10.26
CA ASP A 29 0.04 -16.56 9.69
C ASP A 29 1.52 -16.75 10.10
N GLY A 30 2.12 -15.75 10.74
CA GLY A 30 3.50 -15.80 11.24
C GLY A 30 4.53 -15.79 10.11
N GLU A 31 4.16 -15.27 8.94
CA GLU A 31 5.07 -15.14 7.81
C GLU A 31 6.17 -14.12 8.14
N HIS A 32 7.43 -14.53 7.91
CA HIS A 32 8.56 -13.61 7.99
C HIS A 32 8.55 -12.70 6.77
N LEU A 33 7.90 -11.55 6.89
CA LEU A 33 7.82 -10.55 5.83
C LEU A 33 9.21 -9.96 5.54
N PRO A 34 9.70 -10.00 4.29
CA PRO A 34 10.96 -9.37 3.92
C PRO A 34 10.90 -7.86 4.13
N ALA A 35 11.96 -7.26 4.71
CA ALA A 35 12.02 -5.80 4.91
C ALA A 35 11.90 -5.02 3.58
N GLU A 36 12.43 -5.57 2.49
CA GLU A 36 12.29 -4.99 1.16
C GLU A 36 10.84 -4.96 0.65
N TRP A 37 10.04 -5.96 1.02
CA TRP A 37 8.62 -5.99 0.70
C TRP A 37 7.86 -4.90 1.46
N LEU A 38 8.10 -4.78 2.76
CA LEU A 38 7.47 -3.75 3.60
C LEU A 38 7.82 -2.34 3.11
N HIS A 39 9.07 -2.13 2.69
CA HIS A 39 9.50 -0.84 2.14
C HIS A 39 8.78 -0.48 0.82
N ARG A 40 8.50 -1.48 -0.04
CA ARG A 40 7.69 -1.27 -1.25
C ARG A 40 6.24 -0.92 -0.89
N GLN A 41 5.64 -1.62 0.09
CA GLN A 41 4.28 -1.32 0.56
C GLN A 41 4.15 0.10 1.09
N LEU A 42 5.14 0.53 1.89
CA LEU A 42 5.17 1.88 2.45
C LEU A 42 5.30 2.93 1.34
N ARG A 43 6.20 2.72 0.37
CA ARG A 43 6.35 3.64 -0.76
C ARG A 43 5.03 3.78 -1.54
N ALA A 44 4.38 2.67 -1.88
CA ALA A 44 3.10 2.68 -2.58
C ALA A 44 1.99 3.37 -1.77
N ALA A 45 1.97 3.23 -0.44
CA ALA A 45 1.04 3.96 0.42
C ALA A 45 1.27 5.47 0.39
N LEU A 46 2.54 5.91 0.47
CA LEU A 46 2.90 7.32 0.43
C LEU A 46 2.62 7.94 -0.94
N GLU A 47 2.84 7.22 -2.03
CA GLU A 47 2.48 7.68 -3.38
C GLU A 47 0.97 7.87 -3.52
N ALA A 48 0.18 6.88 -3.10
CA ALA A 48 -1.29 6.98 -3.14
C ALA A 48 -1.83 8.14 -2.30
N TRP A 49 -1.22 8.42 -1.13
CA TRP A 49 -1.59 9.58 -0.30
C TRP A 49 -1.21 10.92 -0.94
N ALA A 50 -0.07 10.99 -1.63
CA ALA A 50 0.33 12.20 -2.34
C ALA A 50 -0.60 12.48 -3.55
N GLU A 51 -1.08 11.43 -4.21
CA GLU A 51 -2.07 11.55 -5.29
C GLU A 51 -3.42 12.03 -4.75
N ASP A 52 -3.88 11.50 -3.61
CA ASP A 52 -5.11 11.94 -2.92
C ASP A 52 -5.02 13.41 -2.45
N GLU A 53 -3.88 13.83 -1.88
CA GLU A 53 -3.62 15.23 -1.50
C GLU A 53 -3.68 16.17 -2.71
N THR A 54 -3.18 15.71 -3.86
CA THR A 54 -3.24 16.48 -5.12
C THR A 54 -4.68 16.60 -5.64
N GLU A 55 -5.50 15.56 -5.49
CA GLU A 55 -6.91 15.58 -5.89
C GLU A 55 -7.75 16.52 -5.01
N VAL A 56 -7.54 16.50 -3.69
CA VAL A 56 -8.25 17.37 -2.74
C VAL A 56 -7.94 18.85 -2.98
N ASP A 57 -6.68 19.22 -3.27
CA ASP A 57 -6.32 20.62 -3.55
C ASP A 57 -6.97 21.14 -4.84
N ILE A 58 -7.05 20.31 -5.89
CA ILE A 58 -7.72 20.67 -7.17
C ILE A 58 -9.23 20.90 -6.98
N GLU A 59 -9.88 20.08 -6.15
CA GLU A 59 -11.31 20.24 -5.85
C GLU A 59 -11.61 21.47 -4.97
N VAL A 60 -10.68 21.85 -4.08
CA VAL A 60 -10.83 23.04 -3.23
C VAL A 60 -10.77 24.32 -4.07
N GLU A 61 -9.87 24.42 -5.05
CA GLU A 61 -9.80 25.61 -5.93
C GLU A 61 -11.04 25.75 -6.82
N THR A 62 -11.67 24.64 -7.24
CA THR A 62 -12.87 24.70 -8.10
C THR A 62 -14.11 25.24 -7.38
N ARG A 63 -14.19 25.13 -6.05
CA ARG A 63 -15.37 25.56 -5.27
C ARG A 63 -15.30 27.00 -4.77
N SER A 64 -14.20 27.71 -4.98
CA SER A 64 -14.06 29.12 -4.58
C SER A 64 -14.53 30.14 -5.63
N ASP A 65 -15.00 29.70 -6.80
CA ASP A 65 -15.45 30.56 -7.90
C ASP A 65 -16.98 30.61 -8.11
N TYR A 66 -17.79 30.39 -7.06
CA TYR A 66 -19.26 30.58 -7.13
C TYR A 66 -19.82 31.52 -6.05
#